data_AF-A0A486R5S8-F1
#
_entry.id   AF-A0A486R5S8-F1
#
_cell.length_a   1.000
_cell.length_b   1.000
_cell.length_c   1.000
_cell.angle_alpha   90.00
_cell.angle_beta   90.00
_cell.angle_gamma   90.00
#
_symmetry.space_group_name_H-M   'P 1'
#
loop_
_entity.id
_entity.type
_entity.pdbx_description
1 polymer ?
#
loop_
_entity_poly.entity_id
_entity_poly.type
_entity_poly.pdbx_seq_one_letter_code
_entity_poly.pdbx_strand_id
1 'polypeptide(L)'
;MRKPQQTFDLEFPDDYKLASVLERDRADFESTNIWFYVGADYRDSRFAKVGITMGDLRSRSYSTSNPNYYLFCGFQCKHDTTRADLKNIERDVLSYLDEYYPNRAPHRESRRLSECFYDINFEAFFVDVHQYLHDKHYKHFQIMGFPDGESYALSWLFNSCLPSSVVNHFLNAIRQFS
;
A
#
# COMPACT_ATOMS: atom_id res chain seq x y z
N MET A 1 8.16 -3.10 9.58
CA MET A 1 6.87 -3.62 9.11
C MET A 1 7.12 -4.97 8.43
N ARG A 2 6.46 -6.05 8.86
CA ARG A 2 6.62 -7.41 8.30
C ARG A 2 5.24 -8.08 8.31
N LYS A 3 4.79 -8.59 7.15
CA LYS A 3 3.62 -9.48 7.11
C LYS A 3 4.05 -10.82 7.74
N PRO A 4 3.28 -11.37 8.70
CA PRO A 4 3.54 -12.71 9.20
C PRO A 4 3.42 -13.72 8.05
N GLN A 5 4.27 -14.75 8.06
CA GLN A 5 4.14 -15.84 7.11
C GLN A 5 2.91 -16.66 7.47
N GLN A 6 2.07 -16.94 6.49
CA GLN A 6 0.85 -17.72 6.64
C GLN A 6 0.92 -18.91 5.68
N THR A 7 0.26 -20.01 6.02
CA THR A 7 0.22 -21.24 5.23
C THR A 7 -1.21 -21.53 4.85
N PHE A 8 -1.44 -21.90 3.59
CA PHE A 8 -2.76 -22.28 3.11
C PHE A 8 -2.95 -23.80 3.25
N ASP A 9 -3.75 -24.21 4.24
CA ASP A 9 -3.94 -25.63 4.61
C ASP A 9 -5.27 -26.20 4.05
N LEU A 10 -5.52 -26.03 2.75
CA LEU A 10 -6.68 -26.62 2.06
C LEU A 10 -6.23 -27.60 0.97
N GLU A 11 -6.93 -28.73 0.85
CA GLU A 11 -6.72 -29.71 -0.21
C GLU A 11 -7.27 -29.20 -1.54
N PHE A 12 -6.55 -29.50 -2.62
CA PHE A 12 -6.96 -29.12 -3.97
C PHE A 12 -8.01 -30.11 -4.51
N PRO A 13 -9.14 -29.62 -5.03
CA PRO A 13 -10.14 -30.45 -5.69
C PRO A 13 -9.66 -30.91 -7.07
N ASP A 14 -10.19 -32.05 -7.54
CA ASP A 14 -9.85 -32.63 -8.85
C ASP A 14 -10.33 -31.78 -10.06
N ASP A 15 -11.20 -30.78 -9.83
CA ASP A 15 -11.60 -29.82 -10.85
C ASP A 15 -10.44 -28.86 -11.15
N TYR A 16 -9.83 -29.02 -12.32
CA TYR A 16 -8.67 -28.23 -12.75
C TYR A 16 -8.90 -26.71 -12.72
N LYS A 17 -10.13 -26.24 -12.96
CA LYS A 17 -10.43 -24.79 -12.90
C LYS A 17 -10.42 -24.33 -11.46
N LEU A 18 -11.08 -25.08 -10.59
CA LEU A 18 -11.14 -24.76 -9.16
C LEU A 18 -9.75 -24.86 -8.51
N ALA A 19 -8.97 -25.87 -8.87
CA ALA A 19 -7.58 -26.00 -8.47
C ALA A 19 -6.74 -24.79 -8.91
N SER A 20 -6.88 -24.32 -10.16
CA SER A 20 -6.14 -23.16 -10.65
C SER A 20 -6.48 -21.84 -9.94
N VAL A 21 -7.72 -21.70 -9.48
CA VAL A 21 -8.15 -20.55 -8.65
C VAL A 21 -7.57 -20.67 -7.25
N LEU A 22 -7.66 -21.85 -6.62
CA LEU A 22 -7.10 -22.10 -5.30
C LEU A 22 -5.58 -21.94 -5.26
N GLU A 23 -4.87 -22.29 -6.34
CA GLU A 23 -3.41 -22.08 -6.45
C GLU A 23 -3.07 -20.59 -6.45
N ARG A 24 -3.85 -19.77 -7.17
CA ARG A 24 -3.67 -18.31 -7.21
C ARG A 24 -3.99 -17.69 -5.85
N ASP A 25 -5.10 -18.08 -5.25
CA ASP A 25 -5.53 -17.58 -3.94
C ASP A 25 -4.51 -17.96 -2.85
N ARG A 26 -3.96 -19.18 -2.92
CA ARG A 26 -2.86 -19.62 -2.07
C ARG A 26 -1.62 -18.76 -2.25
N ALA A 27 -1.18 -18.54 -3.49
CA ALA A 27 -0.01 -17.73 -3.78
C ALA A 27 -0.17 -16.29 -3.28
N ASP A 28 -1.38 -15.71 -3.42
CA ASP A 28 -1.72 -14.41 -2.88
C ASP A 28 -1.68 -14.39 -1.33
N PHE A 29 -2.27 -15.41 -0.71
CA PHE A 29 -2.34 -15.54 0.74
C PHE A 29 -0.95 -15.67 1.39
N GLU A 30 -0.14 -16.58 0.86
CA GLU A 30 1.22 -16.88 1.34
C GLU A 30 2.23 -15.79 0.94
N SER A 31 1.93 -14.96 -0.06
CA SER A 31 2.83 -13.89 -0.49
C SER A 31 3.08 -12.88 0.63
N THR A 32 4.35 -12.55 0.81
CA THR A 32 4.86 -11.49 1.70
C THR A 32 5.51 -10.35 0.92
N ASN A 33 5.42 -10.40 -0.41
CA ASN A 33 6.13 -9.55 -1.35
C ASN A 33 5.13 -8.74 -2.20
N ILE A 34 5.64 -7.76 -2.94
CA ILE A 34 4.86 -6.94 -3.89
C ILE A 34 3.88 -6.01 -3.18
N TRP A 35 4.34 -4.78 -2.95
CA TRP A 35 3.61 -3.79 -2.17
C TRP A 35 3.63 -2.43 -2.83
N PHE A 36 2.51 -1.73 -2.71
CA PHE A 36 2.46 -0.28 -2.73
C PHE A 36 2.47 0.21 -1.28
N TYR A 37 3.13 1.31 -0.95
CA TYR A 37 3.15 1.81 0.42
C TYR A 37 3.08 3.32 0.50
N VAL A 38 2.56 3.80 1.63
CA VAL A 38 2.61 5.19 2.07
C VAL A 38 3.57 5.26 3.26
N GLY A 39 4.55 6.16 3.17
CA GLY A 39 5.47 6.51 4.24
C GLY A 39 5.15 7.87 4.83
N ALA A 40 5.49 8.04 6.10
CA ALA A 40 5.29 9.26 6.89
C ALA A 40 6.60 9.65 7.59
N ASP A 41 6.62 10.86 8.14
CA ASP A 41 7.67 11.34 9.03
C ASP A 41 7.07 11.55 10.43
N TYR A 42 7.69 11.00 11.48
CA TYR A 42 7.11 11.11 12.82
C TYR A 42 7.21 12.54 13.41
N ARG A 43 8.12 13.38 12.89
CA ARG A 43 8.30 14.77 13.32
C ARG A 43 7.52 15.75 12.46
N ASP A 44 7.29 15.41 11.20
CA ASP A 44 6.56 16.24 10.25
C ASP A 44 5.27 15.56 9.79
N SER A 45 4.16 15.92 10.44
CA SER A 45 2.83 15.41 10.10
C SER A 45 2.32 15.89 8.73
N ARG A 46 3.05 16.80 8.06
CA ARG A 46 2.72 17.31 6.73
C ARG A 46 3.58 16.71 5.64
N PHE A 47 4.32 15.64 5.94
CA PHE A 47 5.11 14.89 4.98
C PHE A 47 4.43 13.56 4.64
N ALA A 48 4.37 13.22 3.35
CA ALA A 48 4.13 11.85 2.90
C ALA A 48 5.08 11.44 1.79
N LYS A 49 5.24 10.14 1.65
CA LYS A 49 5.90 9.52 0.50
C LYS A 49 5.04 8.37 0.01
N VAL A 50 4.91 8.19 -1.30
CA VAL A 50 4.42 6.92 -1.86
C VAL A 50 5.59 6.11 -2.42
N GLY A 51 5.43 4.79 -2.52
CA GLY A 51 6.43 3.98 -3.18
C GLY A 51 6.01 2.54 -3.39
N ILE A 52 6.81 1.84 -4.18
CA ILE A 52 6.59 0.42 -4.53
C ILE A 52 7.76 -0.48 -4.11
N THR A 53 7.52 -1.77 -3.98
CA THR A 53 8.56 -2.82 -3.88
C THR A 53 8.07 -4.14 -4.44
N MET A 54 8.94 -4.87 -5.15
CA MET A 54 8.71 -6.27 -5.55
C MET A 54 9.09 -7.26 -4.45
N GLY A 55 9.84 -6.81 -3.43
CA GLY A 55 10.22 -7.63 -2.29
C GLY A 55 9.35 -7.33 -1.08
N ASP A 56 9.87 -7.63 0.10
CA ASP A 56 9.21 -7.30 1.36
C ASP A 56 9.25 -5.78 1.66
N LEU A 57 8.40 -5.35 2.58
CA LEU A 57 8.38 -3.96 3.08
C LEU A 57 9.60 -3.63 3.96
N ARG A 58 10.25 -4.62 4.56
CA ARG A 58 11.40 -4.42 5.45
C ARG A 58 12.57 -3.80 4.69
N SER A 59 12.78 -4.21 3.45
CA SER A 59 13.80 -3.64 2.57
C SER A 59 13.61 -2.13 2.32
N ARG A 60 12.40 -1.60 2.53
CA ARG A 60 12.03 -0.19 2.27
C ARG A 60 11.94 0.68 3.51
N SER A 61 11.98 0.10 4.72
CA SER A 61 11.97 0.87 5.97
C SER A 61 13.29 1.57 6.29
N TYR A 62 14.37 1.28 5.56
CA TYR A 62 15.70 1.84 5.80
C TYR A 62 16.04 2.90 4.75
N SER A 63 15.44 4.10 4.83
CA SER A 63 15.99 5.26 4.12
C SER A 63 17.11 5.84 4.99
N THR A 64 18.36 5.69 4.55
CA THR A 64 19.54 6.18 5.29
C THR A 64 19.58 7.70 5.45
N SER A 65 18.74 8.43 4.72
CA SER A 65 18.76 9.89 4.68
C SER A 65 17.79 10.57 5.66
N ASN A 66 16.79 9.86 6.19
CA ASN A 66 15.86 10.44 7.17
C ASN A 66 15.52 9.42 8.28
N PRO A 67 16.10 9.55 9.49
CA PRO A 67 15.81 8.64 10.59
C PRO A 67 14.39 8.76 11.13
N ASN A 68 13.67 9.84 10.78
CA ASN A 68 12.28 10.05 11.19
C ASN A 68 11.27 9.45 10.21
N TYR A 69 11.74 9.03 9.04
CA TYR A 69 10.93 8.36 8.05
C TYR A 69 10.56 6.94 8.52
N TYR A 70 9.29 6.60 8.35
CA TYR A 70 8.82 5.23 8.54
C TYR A 70 7.73 4.91 7.52
N LEU A 71 7.59 3.61 7.19
CA LEU A 71 6.45 3.14 6.41
C LEU A 71 5.22 3.24 7.30
N PHE A 72 4.20 3.98 6.88
CA PHE A 72 2.96 4.15 7.63
C PHE A 72 2.02 2.97 7.39
N CYS A 73 1.75 2.67 6.11
CA CYS A 73 0.88 1.57 5.69
C CYS A 73 1.32 1.03 4.32
N GLY A 74 1.20 -0.28 4.12
CA GLY A 74 1.37 -0.94 2.83
C GLY A 74 0.06 -1.56 2.34
N PHE A 75 -0.17 -1.52 1.04
CA PHE A 75 -1.25 -2.20 0.34
C PHE A 75 -0.68 -3.37 -0.46
N GLN A 76 -1.18 -4.57 -0.17
CA GLN A 76 -0.68 -5.82 -0.73
C GLN A 76 -1.17 -6.01 -2.16
N CYS A 77 -0.23 -6.21 -3.09
CA CYS A 77 -0.55 -6.54 -4.48
C CYS A 77 -0.73 -8.06 -4.64
N LYS A 78 -1.37 -8.47 -5.73
CA LYS A 78 -1.46 -9.87 -6.13
C LYS A 78 -0.09 -10.40 -6.57
N HIS A 79 0.16 -11.69 -6.37
CA HIS A 79 1.43 -12.36 -6.65
C HIS A 79 1.84 -12.29 -8.13
N ASP A 80 0.88 -12.17 -9.04
CA ASP A 80 1.08 -12.07 -10.48
C ASP A 80 1.35 -10.63 -10.97
N THR A 81 1.27 -9.63 -10.08
CA THR A 81 1.52 -8.23 -10.43
C THR A 81 3.00 -8.03 -10.78
N THR A 82 3.26 -7.58 -12.00
CA THR A 82 4.64 -7.45 -12.49
C THR A 82 5.29 -6.15 -12.00
N ARG A 83 6.63 -6.08 -12.12
CA ARG A 83 7.37 -4.83 -11.88
C ARG A 83 6.91 -3.69 -12.82
N ALA A 84 6.54 -4.03 -14.05
CA ALA A 84 6.05 -3.04 -15.01
C ALA A 84 4.69 -2.49 -14.56
N ASP A 85 3.80 -3.35 -14.09
CA ASP A 85 2.51 -2.94 -13.53
C ASP A 85 2.69 -2.02 -12.32
N LEU A 86 3.53 -2.39 -11.35
CA LEU A 86 3.80 -1.54 -10.19
C LEU A 86 4.35 -0.17 -10.56
N LYS A 87 5.27 -0.09 -11.54
CA LYS A 87 5.81 1.20 -12.02
C LYS A 87 4.74 2.05 -12.70
N ASN A 88 3.83 1.42 -13.46
CA ASN A 88 2.71 2.12 -14.07
C ASN A 88 1.76 2.64 -12.99
N ILE A 89 1.40 1.81 -12.00
CA ILE A 89 0.57 2.22 -10.86
C ILE A 89 1.22 3.40 -10.11
N GLU A 90 2.51 3.32 -9.77
CA GLU A 90 3.23 4.39 -9.09
C GLU A 90 3.20 5.69 -9.89
N ARG A 91 3.48 5.63 -11.20
CA ARG A 91 3.42 6.79 -12.08
C ARG A 91 2.01 7.39 -12.11
N ASP A 92 0.98 6.55 -12.27
CA ASP A 92 -0.40 7.00 -12.42
C ASP A 92 -0.92 7.63 -11.11
N VAL A 93 -0.57 7.05 -9.95
CA VAL A 93 -0.84 7.65 -8.63
C VAL A 93 -0.12 8.98 -8.48
N LEU A 94 1.17 9.07 -8.84
CA LEU A 94 1.92 10.31 -8.73
C LEU A 94 1.35 11.41 -9.64
N SER A 95 0.93 11.06 -10.85
CA SER A 95 0.25 11.98 -11.77
C SER A 95 -1.08 12.47 -11.22
N TYR A 96 -1.88 11.59 -10.61
CA TYR A 96 -3.11 11.98 -9.92
C TYR A 96 -2.82 12.93 -8.76
N LEU A 97 -1.87 12.57 -7.88
CA LEU A 97 -1.54 13.40 -6.72
C LEU A 97 -0.98 14.77 -7.10
N ASP A 98 -0.25 14.89 -8.22
CA ASP A 98 0.25 16.18 -8.71
C ASP A 98 -0.87 17.18 -9.04
N GLU A 99 -2.09 16.70 -9.35
CA GLU A 99 -3.25 17.56 -9.61
C GLU A 99 -3.80 18.23 -8.34
N TYR A 100 -3.67 17.57 -7.18
CA TYR A 100 -4.28 17.99 -5.90
C TYR A 100 -3.27 18.46 -4.86
N TYR A 101 -2.01 18.02 -4.96
CA TYR A 101 -0.95 18.28 -3.98
C TYR A 101 0.23 19.01 -4.64
N PRO A 102 0.27 20.36 -4.59
CA PRO A 102 1.24 21.15 -5.36
C PRO A 102 2.69 21.04 -4.87
N ASN A 103 2.89 20.54 -3.66
CA ASN A 103 4.17 20.57 -2.95
C ASN A 103 4.95 19.25 -3.06
N ARG A 104 4.99 18.68 -4.27
CA ARG A 104 5.81 17.50 -4.57
C ARG A 104 7.30 17.87 -4.61
N ALA A 105 8.10 17.16 -3.83
CA ALA A 105 9.49 17.49 -3.61
C ALA A 105 10.37 17.12 -4.81
N PRO A 106 11.22 18.02 -5.33
CA PRO A 106 12.23 17.66 -6.30
C PRO A 106 13.44 17.01 -5.63
N HIS A 107 14.05 16.03 -6.29
CA HIS A 107 15.37 15.53 -5.92
C HIS A 107 16.40 16.68 -5.96
N ARG A 108 17.20 16.80 -4.91
CA ARG A 108 18.12 17.92 -4.71
C ARG A 108 19.09 18.13 -5.89
N GLU A 109 19.66 17.04 -6.41
CA GLU A 109 20.67 17.09 -7.47
C GLU A 109 20.06 17.15 -8.87
N SER A 110 19.07 16.30 -9.16
CA SER A 110 18.51 16.17 -10.51
C SER A 110 17.34 17.11 -10.80
N ARG A 111 16.78 17.75 -9.76
CA ARG A 111 15.56 18.59 -9.81
C ARG A 111 14.30 17.86 -10.31
N ARG A 112 14.39 16.56 -10.61
CA ARG A 112 13.23 15.72 -10.98
C ARG A 112 12.32 15.53 -9.78
N LEU A 113 11.01 15.55 -10.00
CA LEU A 113 10.03 15.30 -8.95
C LEU A 113 10.24 13.89 -8.36
N SER A 114 10.38 13.83 -7.04
CA SER A 114 10.54 12.60 -6.26
C SER A 114 9.17 12.02 -5.88
N GLU A 115 9.11 10.96 -5.10
CA GLU A 115 7.83 10.40 -4.62
C GLU A 115 7.36 11.02 -3.29
N CYS A 116 8.00 12.11 -2.84
CA CYS A 116 7.74 12.77 -1.56
C CYS A 116 6.90 14.05 -1.74
N PHE A 117 6.04 14.32 -0.78
CA PHE A 117 5.15 15.49 -0.72
C PHE A 117 5.30 16.17 0.65
N TYR A 118 5.24 17.51 0.66
CA TYR A 118 5.30 18.34 1.86
C TYR A 118 4.06 19.22 1.99
N ASP A 119 3.83 19.79 3.17
CA ASP A 119 2.73 20.72 3.45
C ASP A 119 1.35 20.17 3.02
N ILE A 120 1.13 18.89 3.29
CA ILE A 120 -0.13 18.20 3.00
C ILE A 120 -0.92 17.93 4.28
N ASN A 121 -2.23 17.71 4.14
CA ASN A 121 -2.99 16.98 5.15
C ASN A 121 -2.76 15.48 4.93
N PHE A 122 -1.99 14.84 5.82
CA PHE A 122 -1.60 13.43 5.67
C PHE A 122 -2.79 12.47 5.62
N GLU A 123 -3.86 12.74 6.38
CA GLU A 123 -5.05 11.90 6.39
C GLU A 123 -5.79 11.95 5.05
N ALA A 124 -6.05 13.16 4.55
CA ALA A 124 -6.66 13.34 3.23
C ALA A 124 -5.81 12.69 2.13
N PHE A 125 -4.48 12.89 2.17
CA PHE A 125 -3.55 12.27 1.24
C PHE A 125 -3.61 10.74 1.27
N PHE A 126 -3.66 10.15 2.47
CA PHE A 126 -3.76 8.70 2.61
C PHE A 126 -5.06 8.15 2.02
N VAL A 127 -6.19 8.81 2.32
CA VAL A 127 -7.51 8.44 1.79
C VAL A 127 -7.53 8.55 0.26
N ASP A 128 -7.01 9.64 -0.29
CA ASP A 128 -6.96 9.86 -1.74
C ASP A 128 -6.11 8.79 -2.45
N VAL A 129 -4.96 8.43 -1.87
CA VAL A 129 -4.13 7.33 -2.39
C VAL A 129 -4.89 6.02 -2.37
N HIS A 130 -5.52 5.67 -1.24
CA HIS A 130 -6.30 4.44 -1.13
C HIS A 130 -7.43 4.40 -2.16
N GLN A 131 -8.22 5.48 -2.24
CA GLN A 131 -9.36 5.57 -3.13
C GLN A 131 -8.94 5.43 -4.59
N TYR A 132 -7.86 6.13 -4.99
CA TYR A 132 -7.37 6.05 -6.36
C TYR A 132 -6.87 4.64 -6.72
N LEU A 133 -6.12 4.00 -5.82
CA LEU A 133 -5.67 2.61 -6.01
C LEU A 133 -6.86 1.66 -6.13
N HIS A 134 -7.88 1.84 -5.30
CA HIS A 134 -9.10 1.04 -5.35
C HIS A 134 -9.83 1.25 -6.69
N ASP A 135 -10.16 2.49 -7.04
CA ASP A 135 -11.01 2.77 -8.20
C ASP A 135 -10.33 2.49 -9.54
N LYS A 136 -9.01 2.70 -9.65
CA LYS A 136 -8.27 2.57 -10.93
C LYS A 136 -7.46 1.30 -11.04
N HIS A 137 -7.04 0.72 -9.91
CA HIS A 137 -6.07 -0.37 -9.90
C HIS A 137 -6.48 -1.59 -9.08
N TYR A 138 -7.73 -1.70 -8.56
CA TYR A 138 -8.17 -2.82 -7.70
C TYR A 138 -7.77 -4.20 -8.22
N LYS A 139 -7.77 -4.42 -9.54
CA LYS A 139 -7.42 -5.70 -10.16
C LYS A 139 -6.03 -6.21 -9.79
N HIS A 140 -5.10 -5.32 -9.43
CA HIS A 140 -3.72 -5.63 -9.03
C HIS A 140 -3.55 -5.80 -7.52
N PHE A 141 -4.57 -5.51 -6.73
CA PHE A 141 -4.50 -5.52 -5.27
C PHE A 141 -5.33 -6.66 -4.69
N GLN A 142 -4.88 -7.17 -3.55
CA GLN A 142 -5.69 -8.04 -2.71
C GLN A 142 -6.71 -7.19 -1.95
N ILE A 143 -7.86 -7.78 -1.64
CA ILE A 143 -8.93 -7.13 -0.88
C ILE A 143 -9.04 -7.81 0.48
N MET A 144 -9.30 -7.03 1.52
CA MET A 144 -9.55 -7.50 2.88
C MET A 144 -10.89 -6.95 3.37
N GLY A 145 -11.71 -7.83 3.94
CA GLY A 145 -12.95 -7.45 4.59
C GLY A 145 -12.71 -6.82 5.96
N PHE A 146 -13.59 -5.89 6.34
CA PHE A 146 -13.66 -5.40 7.71
C PHE A 146 -14.32 -6.45 8.63
N PRO A 147 -14.08 -6.41 9.96
CA PRO A 147 -14.64 -7.40 10.90
C PRO A 147 -16.16 -7.44 10.99
N ASP A 148 -16.85 -6.42 10.46
CA ASP A 148 -18.30 -6.34 10.36
C ASP A 148 -18.87 -7.25 9.26
N GLY A 149 -18.05 -7.68 8.29
CA GLY A 149 -18.43 -8.54 7.18
C GLY A 149 -19.19 -7.84 6.05
N GLU A 150 -19.45 -6.52 6.17
CA GLU A 150 -20.25 -5.75 5.21
C GLU A 150 -19.40 -4.82 4.34
N SER A 151 -18.21 -4.44 4.81
CA SER A 151 -17.31 -3.52 4.11
C SER A 151 -16.02 -4.22 3.68
N TYR A 152 -15.40 -3.76 2.60
CA TYR A 152 -14.07 -4.25 2.16
C TYR A 152 -13.21 -3.09 1.65
N ALA A 153 -11.90 -3.27 1.73
CA ALA A 153 -10.91 -2.32 1.21
C ALA A 153 -9.65 -3.07 0.74
N LEU A 154 -8.67 -2.35 0.18
CA LEU A 154 -7.41 -2.97 -0.25
C LEU A 154 -6.68 -3.56 0.95
N SER A 155 -6.22 -4.82 0.86
CA SER A 155 -5.51 -5.50 1.94
C SER A 155 -4.35 -4.65 2.47
N TRP A 156 -4.49 -4.21 3.72
CA TRP A 156 -3.60 -3.25 4.36
C TRP A 156 -2.64 -3.92 5.35
N LEU A 157 -1.50 -3.28 5.55
CA LEU A 157 -0.57 -3.59 6.63
C LEU A 157 -0.03 -2.28 7.21
N PHE A 158 -0.53 -1.90 8.37
CA PHE A 158 -0.03 -0.75 9.12
C PHE A 158 1.28 -1.07 9.84
N ASN A 159 2.06 -0.03 10.12
CA ASN A 159 3.25 -0.17 10.94
C ASN A 159 2.88 -0.63 12.35
N SER A 160 3.55 -1.68 12.83
CA SER A 160 3.32 -2.28 14.15
C SER A 160 3.60 -1.35 15.32
N CYS A 161 4.35 -0.26 15.11
CA CYS A 161 4.62 0.74 16.14
C CYS A 161 3.52 1.80 16.27
N LEU A 162 2.51 1.80 15.39
CA LEU A 162 1.40 2.74 15.47
C LEU A 162 0.43 2.34 16.59
N PRO A 163 -0.08 3.30 17.38
CA PRO A 163 -1.15 3.04 18.33
C PRO A 163 -2.41 2.52 17.64
N SER A 164 -3.13 1.59 18.28
CA SER A 164 -4.38 1.04 17.72
C SER A 164 -5.44 2.12 17.45
N SER A 165 -5.46 3.21 18.21
CA SER A 165 -6.34 4.35 17.97
C SER A 165 -6.07 5.03 16.63
N VAL A 166 -4.79 5.17 16.26
CA VAL A 166 -4.38 5.73 14.96
C VAL A 166 -4.77 4.77 13.83
N VAL A 167 -4.47 3.48 13.99
CA VAL A 167 -4.86 2.47 12.98
C VAL A 167 -6.37 2.48 12.75
N ASN A 168 -7.17 2.45 13.81
CA ASN A 168 -8.63 2.47 13.72
C ASN A 168 -9.16 3.77 13.10
N HIS A 169 -8.55 4.91 13.39
CA HIS A 169 -8.90 6.19 12.79
C HIS A 169 -8.76 6.15 11.26
N PHE A 170 -7.61 5.72 10.76
CA PHE A 170 -7.35 5.65 9.32
C PHE A 170 -8.16 4.55 8.62
N LEU A 171 -8.43 3.43 9.31
CA LEU A 171 -9.33 2.39 8.80
C LEU A 171 -10.78 2.90 8.65
N ASN A 172 -11.27 3.65 9.63
CA ASN A 172 -12.58 4.27 9.55
C ASN A 172 -12.62 5.34 8.45
N ALA A 173 -11.53 6.09 8.26
CA ALA A 173 -11.43 7.09 7.20
C ALA A 173 -11.59 6.43 5.82
N ILE A 174 -10.84 5.38 5.48
CA ILE A 174 -10.99 4.71 4.18
C ILE A 174 -12.33 3.99 4.03
N ARG A 175 -12.92 3.50 5.12
CA ARG A 175 -14.23 2.85 5.12
C ARG A 175 -15.36 3.80 4.71
N GLN A 176 -15.28 5.07 5.08
CA GLN A 176 -16.33 6.05 4.73
C GLN A 176 -16.41 6.36 3.23
N PHE A 177 -15.39 5.99 2.45
CA PHE A 177 -15.30 6.21 1.01
C PHE A 177 -15.38 4.93 0.18
N SER A 178 -15.56 3.77 0.84
CA SER A 178 -15.68 2.44 0.21
C SER A 178 -17.13 2.07 -0.09
#